data_AF-A0AAN8FV73-F1
#
_entry.id   AF-A0AAN8FV73-F1
#
_cell.length_a   1.000
_cell.length_b   1.000
_cell.length_c   1.000
_cell.angle_alpha   90.00
_cell.angle_beta   90.00
_cell.angle_gamma   90.00
#
_symmetry.space_group_name_H-M   'P 1'
#
loop_
_entity.id
_entity.type
_entity.pdbx_description
1 polymer ?
#
loop_
_entity_poly.entity_id
_entity_poly.type
_entity_poly.pdbx_seq_one_letter_code
_entity_poly.pdbx_strand_id
1 'polypeptide(L)'
;VLSTREVVLSRSTEVSSSRHQTIRSAKSVYNLLTLVLSTLRQYQLLSTIYERAMKFVNQDEYLWQQFALSLVCRGKWLRAARVLEQCIAAERKDLNHPGGELEAVSANTVMHHMQAAVLHMEHLGQNDAGS
;
A
#
# COMPACT_ATOMS: atom_id res chain seq x y z
N VAL A 1 -7.10 -45.03 -7.87
CA VAL A 1 -7.82 -43.86 -7.29
C VAL A 1 -6.95 -42.59 -7.31
N LEU A 2 -6.14 -42.35 -8.37
CA LEU A 2 -5.29 -41.15 -8.46
C LEU A 2 -5.99 -39.91 -9.05
N SER A 3 -7.16 -40.07 -9.67
CA SER A 3 -7.82 -39.01 -10.46
C SER A 3 -8.38 -37.86 -9.61
N THR A 4 -8.89 -38.14 -8.40
CA THR A 4 -9.51 -37.12 -7.56
C THR A 4 -8.51 -36.17 -6.89
N ARG A 5 -7.28 -36.64 -6.60
CA ARG A 5 -6.25 -35.80 -5.96
C ARG A 5 -5.63 -34.80 -6.92
N GLU A 6 -5.31 -35.25 -8.14
CA GLU A 6 -4.80 -34.40 -9.23
C GLU A 6 -5.83 -33.32 -9.63
N VAL A 7 -7.11 -33.69 -9.78
CA VAL A 7 -8.18 -32.75 -10.14
C VAL A 7 -8.42 -31.70 -9.04
N VAL A 8 -8.33 -32.07 -7.76
CA VAL A 8 -8.47 -31.11 -6.65
C VAL A 8 -7.27 -30.16 -6.57
N LEU A 9 -6.06 -30.64 -6.83
CA LEU A 9 -4.86 -29.80 -6.90
C LEU A 9 -4.93 -28.87 -8.11
N SER A 10 -5.29 -29.36 -9.29
CA SER A 10 -5.50 -28.55 -10.50
C SER A 10 -6.59 -27.50 -10.32
N ARG A 11 -7.72 -27.85 -9.67
CA ARG A 11 -8.77 -26.89 -9.34
C ARG A 11 -8.28 -25.84 -8.33
N SER A 12 -7.45 -26.25 -7.36
CA SER A 12 -6.87 -25.34 -6.37
C SER A 12 -5.83 -24.41 -7.00
N THR A 13 -5.01 -24.88 -7.94
CA THR A 13 -4.03 -24.07 -8.67
C THR A 13 -4.68 -23.16 -9.71
N GLU A 14 -5.73 -23.60 -10.42
CA GLU A 14 -6.54 -22.75 -11.31
C GLU A 14 -7.28 -21.65 -10.54
N VAL A 15 -7.87 -21.97 -9.39
CA VAL A 15 -8.52 -20.97 -8.53
C VAL A 15 -7.49 -19.99 -7.97
N SER A 16 -6.26 -20.44 -7.68
CA SER A 16 -5.15 -19.59 -7.25
C SER A 16 -4.66 -18.66 -8.37
N SER A 17 -4.50 -19.17 -9.59
CA SER A 17 -4.09 -18.37 -10.75
C SER A 17 -5.16 -17.35 -11.15
N SER A 18 -6.44 -17.75 -11.12
CA SER A 18 -7.59 -16.87 -11.35
C SER A 18 -7.69 -15.77 -10.29
N ARG A 19 -7.40 -16.10 -9.02
CA ARG A 19 -7.30 -15.11 -7.94
C ARG A 19 -6.15 -14.14 -8.17
N HIS A 20 -4.95 -14.61 -8.54
CA HIS A 20 -3.82 -13.74 -8.86
C HIS A 20 -4.12 -12.81 -10.05
N GLN A 21 -4.77 -13.33 -11.10
CA GLN A 21 -5.20 -12.53 -12.23
C GLN A 21 -6.21 -11.44 -11.81
N THR A 22 -7.16 -11.79 -10.95
CA THR A 22 -8.16 -10.84 -10.42
C THR A 22 -7.50 -9.75 -9.57
N ILE A 23 -6.57 -10.11 -8.69
CA ILE A 23 -5.80 -9.15 -7.88
C ILE A 23 -4.98 -8.23 -8.78
N ARG A 24 -4.30 -8.79 -9.79
CA ARG A 24 -3.51 -8.00 -10.75
C ARG A 24 -4.38 -7.03 -11.53
N SER A 25 -5.53 -7.47 -12.03
CA SER A 25 -6.49 -6.60 -12.70
C SER A 25 -7.00 -5.49 -11.78
N ALA A 26 -7.32 -5.81 -10.53
CA ALA A 26 -7.73 -4.81 -9.53
C ALA A 26 -6.61 -3.77 -9.27
N LYS A 27 -5.34 -4.21 -9.13
CA LYS A 27 -4.19 -3.29 -9.01
C LYS A 27 -4.09 -2.33 -10.18
N SER A 28 -4.24 -2.81 -11.41
CA SER A 28 -4.21 -1.96 -12.60
C SER A 28 -5.30 -0.89 -12.57
N VAL A 29 -6.51 -1.25 -12.11
CA VAL A 29 -7.62 -0.29 -11.94
C VAL A 29 -7.29 0.76 -10.87
N TYR A 30 -6.76 0.34 -9.71
CA TYR A 30 -6.34 1.28 -8.67
C TYR A 30 -5.22 2.21 -9.14
N ASN A 31 -4.26 1.71 -9.92
CA ASN A 31 -3.18 2.54 -10.47
C ASN A 31 -3.70 3.59 -11.45
N LEU A 32 -4.62 3.20 -12.34
CA LEU A 32 -5.26 4.14 -13.26
C LEU A 32 -6.07 5.19 -12.50
N LEU A 33 -6.81 4.77 -11.48
CA LEU A 33 -7.59 5.67 -10.65
C LEU A 33 -6.70 6.64 -9.88
N THR A 34 -5.56 6.19 -9.37
CA THR A 34 -4.55 7.03 -8.74
C THR A 34 -3.99 8.04 -9.71
N LEU A 35 -3.65 7.63 -10.94
CA LEU A 35 -3.18 8.55 -11.97
C LEU A 35 -4.22 9.63 -12.27
N VAL A 36 -5.47 9.24 -12.53
CA VAL A 36 -6.57 10.16 -12.88
C VAL A 36 -6.92 11.10 -11.71
N LEU A 37 -7.05 10.58 -10.49
CA LEU A 37 -7.40 11.43 -9.34
C LEU A 37 -6.25 12.33 -8.92
N SER A 38 -5.00 11.91 -9.12
CA SER A 38 -3.83 12.75 -8.87
C SER A 38 -3.72 13.90 -9.86
N THR A 39 -4.01 13.67 -11.15
CA THR A 39 -4.03 14.76 -12.15
C THR A 39 -5.15 15.76 -11.89
N LEU A 40 -6.31 15.29 -11.40
CA LEU A 40 -7.42 16.13 -10.98
C LEU A 40 -7.24 16.75 -9.58
N ARG A 41 -6.12 16.47 -8.89
CA ARG A 41 -5.84 16.86 -7.50
C ARG A 41 -6.94 16.47 -6.50
N GLN A 42 -7.72 15.43 -6.80
CA GLN A 42 -8.80 14.92 -5.95
C GLN A 42 -8.28 13.93 -4.89
N TYR A 43 -7.29 14.34 -4.10
CA TYR A 43 -6.65 13.47 -3.09
C TYR A 43 -7.61 13.06 -1.96
N GLN A 44 -8.64 13.87 -1.67
CA GLN A 44 -9.71 13.53 -0.73
C GLN A 44 -10.45 12.24 -1.17
N LEU A 45 -10.89 12.22 -2.42
CA LEU A 45 -11.61 11.09 -2.99
C LEU A 45 -10.68 9.88 -3.11
N LEU A 46 -9.45 10.09 -3.57
CA LEU A 46 -8.44 9.05 -3.70
C LEU A 46 -8.18 8.33 -2.36
N SER A 47 -7.95 9.09 -1.28
CA SER A 47 -7.75 8.52 0.06
C SER A 47 -8.95 7.72 0.56
N THR A 48 -10.18 8.14 0.21
CA THR A 48 -11.41 7.45 0.61
C THR A 48 -11.59 6.13 -0.15
N ILE A 49 -11.22 6.10 -1.43
CA ILE A 49 -11.28 4.89 -2.24
C ILE A 49 -10.27 3.87 -1.73
N TYR A 50 -9.05 4.31 -1.42
CA TYR A 50 -8.04 3.45 -0.82
C TYR A 50 -8.45 2.92 0.56
N GLU A 51 -9.00 3.75 1.44
CA GLU A 51 -9.49 3.31 2.77
C GLU A 51 -10.58 2.22 2.67
N ARG A 52 -11.40 2.25 1.61
CA ARG A 52 -12.36 1.18 1.31
C ARG A 52 -11.69 -0.06 0.73
N ALA A 53 -10.74 0.11 -0.18
CA ALA A 53 -9.98 -0.97 -0.80
C ALA A 53 -9.18 -1.78 0.23
N MET A 54 -8.59 -1.11 1.22
CA MET A 54 -7.81 -1.73 2.31
C MET A 54 -8.59 -2.79 3.08
N LYS A 55 -9.91 -2.62 3.24
CA LYS A 55 -10.76 -3.60 3.94
C LYS A 55 -10.77 -4.97 3.28
N PHE A 56 -10.50 -5.02 1.97
CA PHE A 56 -10.48 -6.25 1.18
C PHE A 56 -9.07 -6.73 0.89
N VAL A 57 -8.07 -5.84 0.92
CA VAL A 57 -6.70 -6.11 0.50
C VAL A 57 -5.71 -5.81 1.64
N ASN A 58 -5.93 -6.48 2.78
CA ASN A 58 -5.14 -6.26 3.99
C ASN A 58 -3.67 -6.73 3.87
N GLN A 59 -3.31 -7.50 2.85
CA GLN A 59 -2.00 -8.14 2.72
C GLN A 59 -1.12 -7.58 1.58
N ASP A 60 -1.47 -6.44 1.01
CA ASP A 60 -0.79 -5.95 -0.19
C ASP A 60 -0.09 -4.62 0.08
N GLU A 61 1.18 -4.71 0.47
CA GLU A 61 2.02 -3.59 0.90
C GLU A 61 1.99 -2.42 -0.09
N TYR A 62 1.98 -2.71 -1.39
CA TYR A 62 1.93 -1.70 -2.44
C TYR A 62 0.70 -0.78 -2.33
N LEU A 63 -0.48 -1.35 -2.06
CA LEU A 63 -1.70 -0.54 -1.94
C LEU A 63 -1.68 0.29 -0.66
N TRP A 64 -1.08 -0.22 0.42
CA TRP A 64 -0.90 0.53 1.67
C TRP A 64 0.03 1.73 1.50
N GLN A 65 1.11 1.57 0.72
CA GLN A 65 2.01 2.66 0.35
C GLN A 65 1.29 3.74 -0.48
N GLN A 66 0.52 3.34 -1.48
CA GLN A 66 -0.27 4.28 -2.30
C GLN A 66 -1.33 5.02 -1.47
N PHE A 67 -1.95 4.34 -0.49
CA PHE A 67 -2.85 4.97 0.46
C PHE A 67 -2.13 6.01 1.32
N ALA A 68 -0.98 5.68 1.90
CA ALA A 68 -0.19 6.63 2.67
C ALA A 68 0.20 7.86 1.84
N LEU A 69 0.64 7.66 0.59
CA LEU A 69 0.98 8.75 -0.32
C LEU A 69 -0.24 9.63 -0.62
N SER A 70 -1.42 9.05 -0.80
CA SER A 70 -2.67 9.82 -0.97
C SER A 70 -3.01 10.68 0.25
N LEU A 71 -2.66 10.23 1.47
CA LEU A 71 -2.84 10.99 2.71
C LEU A 71 -1.81 12.12 2.84
N VAL A 72 -0.56 11.88 2.43
CA VAL A 72 0.50 12.90 2.32
C VAL A 72 0.04 14.03 1.39
N CYS A 73 -0.40 13.70 0.17
CA CYS A 73 -0.88 14.71 -0.78
C CYS A 73 -2.11 15.50 -0.30
N ARG A 74 -2.88 14.91 0.62
CA ARG A 74 -4.03 15.55 1.27
C ARG A 74 -3.64 16.43 2.48
N GLY A 75 -2.39 16.35 2.96
CA GLY A 75 -1.94 17.05 4.16
C GLY A 75 -2.28 16.34 5.48
N LYS A 76 -2.66 15.06 5.44
CA LYS A 76 -2.93 14.25 6.64
C LYS A 76 -1.69 13.48 7.10
N TRP A 77 -0.63 14.23 7.39
CA TRP A 77 0.71 13.72 7.69
C TRP A 77 0.75 12.73 8.85
N LEU A 78 0.04 12.98 9.96
CA LEU A 78 0.01 12.09 11.12
C LEU A 78 -0.59 10.72 10.79
N ARG A 79 -1.71 10.70 10.04
CA ARG A 79 -2.31 9.43 9.59
C ARG A 79 -1.42 8.73 8.58
N ALA A 80 -0.78 9.48 7.68
CA ALA A 80 0.16 8.91 6.71
C ALA A 80 1.36 8.24 7.39
N ALA A 81 1.99 8.91 8.37
CA ALA A 81 3.12 8.37 9.12
C ALA A 81 2.76 7.04 9.82
N ARG A 82 1.60 6.97 10.50
CA ARG A 82 1.14 5.72 11.14
C ARG A 82 0.90 4.58 10.15
N VAL A 83 0.37 4.89 8.96
CA VAL A 83 0.16 3.89 7.91
C VAL A 83 1.51 3.39 7.39
N LEU A 84 2.49 4.28 7.20
CA LEU A 84 3.84 3.91 6.76
C LEU A 84 4.58 3.09 7.83
N GLU A 85 4.43 3.41 9.12
CA GLU A 85 4.96 2.60 10.23
C GLU A 85 4.39 1.18 10.20
N GLN A 86 3.08 1.04 9.92
CA GLN A 86 2.44 -0.27 9.77
C GLN A 86 2.99 -1.04 8.57
N CYS A 87 3.28 -0.37 7.45
CA CYS A 87 3.94 -1.00 6.31
C CYS A 87 5.33 -1.54 6.69
N ILE A 88 6.17 -0.73 7.34
CA ILE A 88 7.52 -1.13 7.76
C ILE A 88 7.46 -2.29 8.78
N ALA A 89 6.49 -2.26 9.69
CA ALA A 89 6.30 -3.33 10.67
C ALA A 89 5.81 -4.64 10.02
N ALA A 90 4.98 -4.55 8.97
CA ALA A 90 4.55 -5.71 8.19
C ALA A 90 5.72 -6.32 7.40
N GLU A 91 6.48 -5.49 6.69
CA GLU A 91 7.65 -5.91 5.89
C GLU A 91 8.71 -6.61 6.76
N ARG A 92 8.98 -6.07 7.96
CA ARG A 92 9.88 -6.71 8.95
C ARG A 92 9.42 -8.06 9.44
N LYS A 93 8.11 -8.33 9.43
CA LYS A 93 7.55 -9.61 9.84
C LYS A 93 7.72 -10.68 8.75
N ASP A 94 7.73 -10.26 7.48
CA ASP A 94 7.87 -11.13 6.32
C ASP A 94 9.35 -11.43 5.98
N LEU A 95 10.28 -10.56 6.39
CA LEU A 95 11.76 -10.72 6.27
C LEU A 95 12.37 -11.91 7.05
N ASN A 96 11.57 -12.77 7.70
CA ASN A 96 12.03 -14.07 8.19
C ASN A 96 12.17 -15.13 7.08
N HIS A 97 11.94 -14.78 5.81
CA HIS A 97 12.22 -15.58 4.62
C HIS A 97 13.35 -14.96 3.75
N PRO A 98 14.30 -15.75 3.21
CA PRO A 98 15.46 -15.23 2.51
C PRO A 98 15.12 -14.88 1.05
N GLY A 99 14.94 -13.59 0.74
CA GLY A 99 14.72 -13.09 -0.63
C GLY A 99 14.90 -11.57 -0.82
N GLY A 100 15.72 -10.92 0.02
CA GLY A 100 15.57 -9.50 0.41
C GLY A 100 16.25 -8.39 -0.41
N GLU A 101 16.47 -8.53 -1.73
CA GLU A 101 17.12 -7.44 -2.49
C GLU A 101 16.12 -6.41 -3.08
N LEU A 102 14.95 -6.85 -3.54
CA LEU A 102 13.93 -5.94 -4.10
C LEU A 102 13.08 -5.27 -3.01
N GLU A 103 12.86 -5.95 -1.89
CA GLU A 103 12.13 -5.43 -0.72
C GLU A 103 12.92 -4.33 0.00
N ALA A 104 14.25 -4.44 0.10
CA ALA A 104 15.08 -3.41 0.73
C ALA A 104 14.94 -2.02 0.08
N VAL A 105 14.74 -1.96 -1.24
CA VAL A 105 14.51 -0.68 -1.96
C VAL A 105 13.11 -0.12 -1.67
N SER A 106 12.11 -0.99 -1.54
CA SER A 106 10.75 -0.63 -1.13
C SER A 106 10.75 -0.06 0.29
N ALA A 107 11.37 -0.76 1.24
CA ALA A 107 11.57 -0.30 2.61
C ALA A 107 12.25 1.07 2.70
N ASN A 108 13.32 1.28 1.92
CA ASN A 108 14.02 2.57 1.86
C ASN A 108 13.11 3.70 1.34
N THR A 109 12.32 3.42 0.31
CA THR A 109 11.39 4.41 -0.28
C THR A 109 10.29 4.80 0.71
N VAL A 110 9.71 3.82 1.40
CA VAL A 110 8.70 4.03 2.46
C VAL A 110 9.28 4.84 3.61
N MET A 111 10.50 4.52 4.03
CA MET A 111 11.21 5.24 5.08
C MET A 111 11.46 6.71 4.70
N HIS A 112 11.89 6.99 3.46
CA HIS A 112 12.05 8.35 2.97
C HIS A 112 10.72 9.13 2.94
N HIS A 113 9.63 8.50 2.49
CA HIS A 113 8.31 9.14 2.51
C HIS A 113 7.82 9.44 3.94
N MET A 114 8.13 8.56 4.89
CA MET A 114 7.81 8.77 6.31
C MET A 114 8.61 9.92 6.89
N GLN A 115 9.93 9.96 6.65
CA GLN A 115 10.80 11.05 7.10
C GLN A 115 10.35 12.40 6.53
N ALA A 116 9.99 12.46 5.24
CA ALA A 116 9.45 13.67 4.63
C ALA A 116 8.13 14.10 5.29
N ALA A 117 7.22 13.16 5.58
CA ALA A 117 5.96 13.47 6.27
C ALA A 117 6.20 13.99 7.70
N VAL A 118 7.19 13.45 8.42
CA VAL A 118 7.55 13.90 9.78
C VAL A 118 8.17 15.30 9.75
N LEU A 119 9.12 15.56 8.85
CA LEU A 119 9.72 16.90 8.68
C LEU A 119 8.68 17.97 8.34
N HIS A 120 7.68 17.65 7.51
CA HIS A 120 6.59 18.59 7.22
C HIS A 120 5.69 18.84 8.44
N MET A 121 5.49 17.86 9.33
CA MET A 121 4.78 18.07 10.59
C MET A 121 5.55 19.00 11.54
N GLU A 122 6.87 18.84 11.65
CA GLU A 122 7.73 19.68 12.50
C GLU A 122 7.74 21.14 12.03
N HIS A 123 7.84 21.38 10.72
CA HIS A 123 7.73 22.74 10.17
C HIS A 123 6.35 23.39 10.35
N LEU A 124 5.26 22.60 10.32
CA LEU A 124 3.91 23.12 10.62
C LEU A 124 3.72 23.41 12.11
N GLY A 125 4.28 22.56 12.99
CA GLY A 125 4.26 22.79 14.44
C GLY A 125 5.08 24.00 14.89
N GLN A 126 6.13 24.37 14.14
CA GLN A 126 6.89 25.60 14.36
C GLN A 126 6.14 26.86 13.89
N ASN A 127 5.28 26.77 12.88
CA ASN A 127 4.50 27.92 12.39
C ASN A 127 3.32 28.30 13.31
N ASP A 128 2.79 27.37 14.11
CA ASP A 128 1.75 27.66 15.11
C ASP A 128 2.30 28.24 16.44
N ALA A 129 3.61 28.16 16.66
CA ALA A 129 4.27 28.75 17.83
C ALA A 129 4.74 30.21 17.60
N GLY A 130 4.43 30.79 16.43
CA GLY A 130 4.93 32.08 15.96
C GLY A 130 3.88 33.12 15.59
N SER A 131 2.62 32.98 16.02
CA SER A 131 1.59 34.04 15.95
C SER A 131 1.12 34.48 17.33
#